data_AF-A0AAW1V2I2-F1
#
_entry.id   AF-A0AAW1V2I2-F1
#
_cell.length_a   1.000
_cell.length_b   1.000
_cell.length_c   1.000
_cell.angle_alpha   90.00
_cell.angle_beta   90.00
_cell.angle_gamma   90.00
#
_symmetry.space_group_name_H-M   'P 1'
#
loop_
_entity.id
_entity.type
_entity.pdbx_description
1 polymer ?
#
loop_
_entity_poly.entity_id
_entity_poly.type
_entity_poly.pdbx_seq_one_letter_code
_entity_poly.pdbx_strand_id
1 'polypeptide(L)'
;MQEAFININDIPTKVVTFGRWITEKPEKGEKVILIIPGNPGITGFYKEFMKYLYDKHKCPVWAISYAGHEQPTCASVEIPMYKEVGLQEQIQHKVSFIEKYIPENSNLHVIGHSIGSYITLQLLKRTSIEKRIIQAYLLFPTIEHMKKTPNGKFMYRYIRPIVSIVIFLAFIFTILPKVISLGLLKTYMKLTDTPSKDTDVIFSLIRPDILKQVFFLAFEELDQVCDRDDENIRKNLKRICILYGETDGWCNHEFYENIKQDHPDISVEMSNYQHAFIFKENEEVANHIGLWMK
;
A
#
# COMPACT_ATOMS: atom_id res chain seq x y z
N MET A 1 2.59 -17.48 9.19
CA MET A 1 2.63 -16.60 8.01
C MET A 1 2.70 -17.49 6.79
N GLN A 2 1.91 -17.21 5.76
CA GLN A 2 1.94 -17.88 4.47
C GLN A 2 2.16 -16.80 3.40
N GLU A 3 2.92 -17.09 2.34
CA GLU A 3 3.07 -16.18 1.20
C GLU A 3 3.18 -16.97 -0.11
N ALA A 4 2.52 -16.47 -1.16
CA ALA A 4 2.57 -17.06 -2.49
C ALA A 4 2.23 -16.03 -3.56
N PHE A 5 2.60 -16.34 -4.80
CA PHE A 5 2.06 -15.65 -5.97
C PHE A 5 0.77 -16.35 -6.42
N ILE A 6 -0.26 -15.55 -6.70
CA ILE A 6 -1.50 -16.01 -7.30
C ILE A 6 -1.82 -15.19 -8.54
N ASN A 7 -2.54 -15.79 -9.49
CA ASN A 7 -2.96 -15.07 -10.69
C ASN A 7 -4.28 -14.34 -10.45
N ILE A 8 -4.25 -13.02 -10.64
CA ILE A 8 -5.41 -12.12 -10.59
C ILE A 8 -5.39 -11.32 -11.89
N ASN A 9 -6.45 -11.47 -12.71
CA ASN A 9 -6.54 -10.86 -14.04
C ASN A 9 -5.28 -11.14 -14.89
N ASP A 10 -4.83 -12.40 -14.86
CA ASP A 10 -3.63 -12.89 -15.56
C ASP A 10 -2.29 -12.26 -15.14
N ILE A 11 -2.28 -11.56 -13.98
CA ILE A 11 -1.07 -11.03 -13.37
C ILE A 11 -0.73 -11.85 -12.12
N PRO A 12 0.47 -12.46 -12.04
CA PRO A 12 1.02 -13.04 -10.83
C PRO A 12 1.23 -11.93 -9.80
N THR A 13 0.45 -11.99 -8.74
CA THR A 13 0.48 -11.02 -7.65
C THR A 13 0.79 -11.74 -6.35
N LYS A 14 1.75 -11.18 -5.61
CA LYS A 14 2.12 -11.71 -4.31
C LYS A 14 1.07 -11.37 -3.26
N VAL A 15 0.72 -12.38 -2.48
CA VAL A 15 -0.15 -12.26 -1.31
C VAL A 15 0.57 -12.83 -0.11
N VAL A 16 0.52 -12.10 1.00
CA VAL A 16 1.03 -12.54 2.31
C VAL A 16 -0.15 -12.63 3.26
N THR A 17 -0.20 -13.67 4.10
CA THR A 17 -1.21 -13.81 5.14
C THR A 17 -0.64 -14.23 6.49
N PHE A 18 -1.31 -13.80 7.54
CA PHE A 18 -1.24 -14.39 8.88
C PHE A 18 -2.62 -14.97 9.23
N GLY A 19 -2.62 -16.09 9.97
CA GLY A 19 -3.83 -16.90 10.17
C GLY A 19 -4.16 -17.72 8.92
N ARG A 20 -5.43 -17.63 8.51
CA ARG A 20 -6.01 -18.40 7.40
C ARG A 20 -5.45 -17.96 6.02
N TRP A 21 -5.19 -18.92 5.14
CA TRP A 21 -4.88 -18.66 3.73
C TRP A 21 -6.11 -18.28 2.91
N ILE A 22 -5.90 -17.59 1.78
CA ILE A 22 -6.97 -17.04 0.93
C ILE A 22 -7.93 -18.09 0.34
N THR A 23 -7.51 -19.34 0.16
CA THR A 23 -8.36 -20.42 -0.38
C THR A 23 -8.95 -21.32 0.70
N GLU A 24 -8.53 -21.17 1.95
CA GLU A 24 -9.11 -21.92 3.07
C GLU A 24 -10.52 -21.41 3.36
N LYS A 25 -11.42 -22.32 3.76
CA LYS A 25 -12.82 -21.97 4.00
C LYS A 25 -12.94 -21.01 5.19
N PRO A 26 -13.62 -19.86 5.02
CA PRO A 26 -13.88 -18.92 6.11
C PRO A 26 -14.93 -19.48 7.08
N GLU A 27 -14.91 -19.00 8.32
CA GLU A 27 -16.09 -19.11 9.20
C GLU A 27 -17.12 -18.02 8.83
N LYS A 28 -18.41 -18.29 9.07
CA LYS A 28 -19.46 -17.30 8.78
C LYS A 28 -19.30 -16.10 9.73
N GLY A 29 -19.21 -14.89 9.17
CA GLY A 29 -19.01 -13.67 9.96
C GLY A 29 -17.57 -13.50 10.46
N GLU A 30 -16.62 -14.28 9.97
CA GLU A 30 -15.20 -14.12 10.31
C GLU A 30 -14.73 -12.70 9.98
N LYS A 31 -14.04 -12.09 10.95
CA LYS A 31 -13.34 -10.80 10.79
C LYS A 31 -12.09 -11.03 9.95
N VAL A 32 -11.89 -10.27 8.89
CA VAL A 32 -10.67 -10.33 8.06
C VAL A 32 -10.10 -8.92 7.92
N ILE A 33 -8.80 -8.77 8.14
CA ILE A 33 -8.09 -7.51 7.93
C ILE A 33 -7.37 -7.60 6.60
N LEU A 34 -7.70 -6.72 5.65
CA LEU A 34 -7.01 -6.58 4.37
C LEU A 34 -6.20 -5.29 4.34
N ILE A 35 -4.89 -5.40 4.14
CA ILE A 35 -4.00 -4.28 3.93
C ILE A 35 -3.84 -4.03 2.43
N ILE A 36 -4.11 -2.79 2.03
CA ILE A 36 -3.78 -2.25 0.71
C ILE A 36 -2.58 -1.31 0.91
N PRO A 37 -1.38 -1.75 0.51
CA PRO A 37 -0.15 -0.96 0.66
C PRO A 37 -0.20 0.42 0.01
N GLY A 38 0.69 1.31 0.42
CA GLY A 38 1.13 2.45 -0.38
C GLY A 38 2.16 2.05 -1.43
N ASN A 39 2.47 2.95 -2.37
CA ASN A 39 3.56 2.79 -3.33
C ASN A 39 4.91 2.74 -2.56
N PRO A 40 5.81 1.75 -2.74
CA PRO A 40 6.03 0.86 -3.88
C PRO A 40 5.14 -0.38 -3.98
N GLY A 41 4.14 -0.57 -3.12
CA GLY A 41 3.18 -1.67 -3.25
C GLY A 41 3.73 -3.06 -2.88
N ILE A 42 4.90 -3.12 -2.23
CA ILE A 42 5.62 -4.36 -1.91
C ILE A 42 5.16 -4.92 -0.56
N THR A 43 4.65 -6.15 -0.55
CA THR A 43 4.12 -6.81 0.67
C THR A 43 5.20 -7.08 1.72
N GLY A 44 6.46 -7.25 1.28
CA GLY A 44 7.61 -7.49 2.17
C GLY A 44 7.74 -6.47 3.29
N PHE A 45 7.46 -5.19 3.01
CA PHE A 45 7.56 -4.10 3.98
C PHE A 45 6.48 -4.17 5.09
N TYR A 46 5.35 -4.85 4.85
CA TYR A 46 4.21 -4.86 5.78
C TYR A 46 4.20 -6.08 6.70
N LYS A 47 5.12 -7.04 6.53
CA LYS A 47 5.10 -8.33 7.25
C LYS A 47 5.10 -8.16 8.76
N GLU A 48 5.86 -7.19 9.28
CA GLU A 48 5.95 -6.93 10.72
C GLU A 48 4.68 -6.26 11.25
N PHE A 49 4.20 -5.21 10.59
CA PHE A 49 2.90 -4.59 10.86
C PHE A 49 1.75 -5.62 10.88
N MET A 50 1.71 -6.50 9.88
CA MET A 50 0.74 -7.60 9.80
C MET A 50 0.81 -8.54 10.99
N LYS A 51 2.03 -8.89 11.42
CA LYS A 51 2.24 -9.76 12.58
C LYS A 51 1.67 -9.12 13.85
N TYR A 52 1.93 -7.83 14.08
CA TYR A 52 1.38 -7.12 15.25
C TYR A 52 -0.16 -7.07 15.23
N LEU A 53 -0.77 -6.80 14.09
CA LEU A 53 -2.24 -6.85 13.94
C LEU A 53 -2.80 -8.24 14.21
N TYR A 54 -2.16 -9.29 13.66
CA TYR A 54 -2.57 -10.67 13.90
C TYR A 54 -2.43 -11.05 15.37
N ASP A 55 -1.31 -10.68 15.99
CA ASP A 55 -1.03 -10.99 17.39
C ASP A 55 -2.06 -10.34 18.33
N LYS A 56 -2.56 -9.14 17.97
CA LYS A 56 -3.56 -8.38 18.74
C LYS A 56 -4.99 -8.88 18.55
N HIS A 57 -5.41 -9.13 17.31
CA HIS A 57 -6.82 -9.42 17.00
C HIS A 57 -7.12 -10.91 16.81
N LYS A 58 -6.09 -11.75 16.63
CA LYS A 58 -6.20 -13.20 16.37
C LYS A 58 -7.16 -13.56 15.22
N CYS A 59 -7.29 -12.67 14.24
CA CYS A 59 -8.08 -12.87 13.02
C CYS A 59 -7.18 -12.84 11.77
N PRO A 60 -7.61 -13.40 10.62
CA PRO A 60 -6.80 -13.38 9.41
C PRO A 60 -6.39 -11.97 8.99
N VAL A 61 -5.09 -11.79 8.73
CA VAL A 61 -4.52 -10.52 8.23
C VAL A 61 -3.86 -10.77 6.89
N TRP A 62 -4.36 -10.14 5.84
CA TRP A 62 -3.94 -10.34 4.46
C TRP A 62 -3.34 -9.05 3.91
N ALA A 63 -2.28 -9.15 3.12
CA ALA A 63 -1.74 -8.03 2.35
C ALA A 63 -1.55 -8.47 0.91
N ILE A 64 -1.92 -7.59 -0.01
CA ILE A 64 -1.82 -7.83 -1.45
C ILE A 64 -0.85 -6.85 -2.08
N SER A 65 0.06 -7.37 -2.88
CA SER A 65 1.03 -6.58 -3.63
C SER A 65 0.33 -5.77 -4.73
N TYR A 66 1.02 -4.76 -5.24
CA TYR A 66 0.58 -4.09 -6.46
C TYR A 66 0.93 -4.95 -7.66
N ALA A 67 0.00 -5.05 -8.62
CA ALA A 67 0.19 -5.84 -9.81
C ALA A 67 1.43 -5.33 -10.57
N GLY A 68 2.37 -6.23 -10.85
CA GLY A 68 3.65 -5.90 -11.50
C GLY A 68 4.76 -5.36 -10.59
N HIS A 69 4.49 -5.12 -9.30
CA HIS A 69 5.49 -4.55 -8.38
C HIS A 69 6.30 -5.63 -7.63
N GLU A 70 5.82 -6.87 -7.57
CA GLU A 70 6.61 -8.02 -7.13
C GLU A 70 6.55 -9.11 -8.21
N GLN A 71 7.63 -9.89 -8.33
CA GLN A 71 7.71 -10.98 -9.32
C GLN A 71 8.16 -12.30 -8.68
N PRO A 72 7.66 -13.44 -9.17
CA PRO A 72 8.19 -14.75 -8.80
C PRO A 72 9.67 -14.85 -9.18
N THR A 73 10.49 -15.45 -8.32
CA THR A 73 11.93 -15.63 -8.55
C THR A 73 12.26 -16.80 -9.50
N CYS A 74 11.25 -17.51 -10.02
CA CYS A 74 11.47 -18.73 -10.80
C CYS A 74 11.70 -18.43 -12.29
N ALA A 75 12.87 -18.82 -12.81
CA ALA A 75 13.35 -18.57 -14.17
C ALA A 75 12.55 -19.26 -15.29
N SER A 76 11.58 -20.11 -14.96
CA SER A 76 10.78 -20.90 -15.92
C SER A 76 9.43 -20.30 -16.28
N VAL A 77 9.05 -19.19 -15.63
CA VAL A 77 7.86 -18.44 -16.04
C VAL A 77 8.35 -17.38 -17.02
N GLU A 78 7.98 -17.51 -18.30
CA GLU A 78 8.06 -16.37 -19.23
C GLU A 78 7.36 -15.21 -18.53
N ILE A 79 8.14 -14.22 -18.07
CA ILE A 79 7.60 -13.01 -17.47
C ILE A 79 6.89 -12.33 -18.64
N PRO A 80 5.54 -12.32 -18.69
CA PRO A 80 4.86 -11.55 -19.70
C PRO A 80 5.39 -10.13 -19.57
N MET A 81 5.81 -9.53 -20.69
CA MET A 81 6.19 -8.13 -20.69
C MET A 81 4.90 -7.34 -20.41
N TYR A 82 4.58 -7.15 -19.13
CA TYR A 82 3.33 -6.51 -18.75
C TYR A 82 3.40 -5.07 -19.25
N LYS A 83 2.30 -4.64 -19.88
CA LYS A 83 1.99 -3.22 -19.97
C LYS A 83 2.04 -2.63 -18.56
N GLU A 84 2.47 -1.39 -18.45
CA GLU A 84 2.49 -0.71 -17.17
C GLU A 84 1.09 -0.69 -16.55
N VAL A 85 0.99 -1.01 -15.25
CA VAL A 85 -0.30 -1.16 -14.57
C VAL A 85 -0.63 0.12 -13.81
N GLY A 86 -1.53 0.93 -14.38
CA GLY A 86 -1.92 2.24 -13.87
C GLY A 86 -2.86 2.18 -12.67
N LEU A 87 -3.22 3.35 -12.15
CA LEU A 87 -4.00 3.45 -10.92
C LEU A 87 -5.39 2.79 -11.05
N GLN A 88 -6.07 2.96 -12.18
CA GLN A 88 -7.38 2.35 -12.43
C GLN A 88 -7.29 0.83 -12.55
N GLU A 89 -6.25 0.32 -13.22
CA GLU A 89 -5.99 -1.11 -13.30
C GLU A 89 -5.65 -1.70 -11.93
N GLN A 90 -4.89 -0.98 -11.09
CA GLN A 90 -4.65 -1.39 -9.71
C GLN A 90 -5.95 -1.45 -8.92
N ILE A 91 -6.85 -0.46 -9.03
CA ILE A 91 -8.16 -0.50 -8.37
C ILE A 91 -8.94 -1.75 -8.80
N GLN A 92 -9.06 -1.98 -10.12
CA GLN A 92 -9.80 -3.13 -10.64
C GLN A 92 -9.17 -4.46 -10.23
N HIS A 93 -7.84 -4.52 -10.14
CA HIS A 93 -7.12 -5.68 -9.64
C HIS A 93 -7.49 -5.99 -8.17
N LYS A 94 -7.59 -4.97 -7.30
CA LYS A 94 -8.01 -5.17 -5.89
C LYS A 94 -9.49 -5.53 -5.79
N VAL A 95 -10.36 -4.97 -6.63
CA VAL A 95 -11.77 -5.40 -6.76
C VAL A 95 -11.84 -6.90 -7.06
N SER A 96 -11.11 -7.34 -8.08
CA SER A 96 -11.11 -8.74 -8.54
C SER A 96 -10.59 -9.70 -7.47
N PHE A 97 -9.59 -9.29 -6.69
CA PHE A 97 -9.12 -10.06 -5.54
C PHE A 97 -10.19 -10.22 -4.46
N ILE A 98 -10.82 -9.11 -4.05
CA ILE A 98 -11.82 -9.12 -2.98
C ILE A 98 -13.02 -9.97 -3.38
N GLU A 99 -13.53 -9.78 -4.60
CA GLU A 99 -14.69 -10.53 -5.09
C GLU A 99 -14.42 -12.04 -5.16
N LYS A 100 -13.18 -12.44 -5.48
CA LYS A 100 -12.79 -13.85 -5.63
C LYS A 100 -12.46 -14.54 -4.30
N TYR A 101 -11.74 -13.87 -3.40
CA TYR A 101 -11.16 -14.53 -2.22
C TYR A 101 -11.78 -14.11 -0.90
N ILE A 102 -12.47 -12.97 -0.84
CA ILE A 102 -13.14 -12.51 0.37
C ILE A 102 -14.63 -12.87 0.28
N PRO A 103 -15.17 -13.66 1.21
CA PRO A 103 -16.57 -14.08 1.19
C PRO A 103 -17.56 -12.91 1.30
N GLU A 104 -18.75 -13.03 0.72
CA GLU A 104 -19.78 -11.98 0.81
C GLU A 104 -20.25 -11.68 2.24
N ASN A 105 -20.21 -12.68 3.13
CA ASN A 105 -20.66 -12.56 4.52
C ASN A 105 -19.50 -12.35 5.51
N SER A 106 -18.33 -11.90 5.05
CA SER A 106 -17.18 -11.59 5.92
C SER A 106 -17.30 -10.20 6.53
N ASN A 107 -16.77 -10.02 7.75
CA ASN A 107 -16.60 -8.71 8.36
C ASN A 107 -15.25 -8.14 7.93
N LEU A 108 -15.19 -7.46 6.77
CA LEU A 108 -13.94 -6.97 6.19
C LEU A 108 -13.53 -5.64 6.82
N HIS A 109 -12.32 -5.60 7.38
CA HIS A 109 -11.64 -4.38 7.78
C HIS A 109 -10.55 -4.09 6.75
N VAL A 110 -10.56 -2.90 6.14
CA VAL A 110 -9.54 -2.52 5.14
C VAL A 110 -8.61 -1.48 5.74
N ILE A 111 -7.31 -1.72 5.64
CA ILE A 111 -6.28 -0.74 6.01
C ILE A 111 -5.63 -0.27 4.70
N GLY A 112 -5.90 0.96 4.30
CA GLY A 112 -5.23 1.62 3.19
C GLY A 112 -4.08 2.46 3.72
N HIS A 113 -2.88 2.33 3.14
CA HIS A 113 -1.76 3.23 3.44
C HIS A 113 -1.44 4.08 2.21
N SER A 114 -1.25 5.40 2.38
CA SER A 114 -0.86 6.30 1.29
C SER A 114 -1.85 6.22 0.13
N ILE A 115 -1.43 5.93 -1.10
CA ILE A 115 -2.33 5.67 -2.24
C ILE A 115 -3.30 4.50 -2.00
N GLY A 116 -2.95 3.52 -1.16
CA GLY A 116 -3.86 2.46 -0.73
C GLY A 116 -5.12 3.01 -0.04
N SER A 117 -5.06 4.20 0.57
CA SER A 117 -6.22 4.91 1.12
C SER A 117 -7.17 5.38 0.01
N TYR A 118 -6.64 5.94 -1.08
CA TYR A 118 -7.45 6.30 -2.24
C TYR A 118 -8.10 5.08 -2.88
N ILE A 119 -7.35 3.99 -3.05
CA ILE A 119 -7.91 2.73 -3.57
C ILE A 119 -9.03 2.23 -2.64
N THR A 120 -8.84 2.28 -1.33
CA THR A 120 -9.87 1.90 -0.34
C THR A 120 -11.14 2.73 -0.49
N LEU A 121 -11.03 4.05 -0.70
CA LEU A 121 -12.19 4.89 -1.01
C LEU A 121 -12.89 4.47 -2.31
N GLN A 122 -12.13 4.09 -3.36
CA GLN A 122 -12.75 3.58 -4.59
C GLN A 122 -13.46 2.24 -4.39
N LEU A 123 -12.96 1.38 -3.49
CA LEU A 123 -13.63 0.12 -3.13
C LEU A 123 -14.96 0.36 -2.42
N LEU A 124 -15.05 1.38 -1.56
CA LEU A 124 -16.31 1.78 -0.90
C LEU A 124 -17.38 2.28 -1.87
N LYS A 125 -17.04 2.62 -3.12
CA LYS A 125 -17.99 3.00 -4.17
C LYS A 125 -18.60 1.79 -4.89
N ARG A 126 -18.06 0.59 -4.67
CA ARG A 126 -18.48 -0.64 -5.37
C ARG A 126 -19.48 -1.38 -4.48
N THR A 127 -20.75 -1.43 -4.87
CA THR A 127 -21.81 -2.07 -4.07
C THR A 127 -21.54 -3.55 -3.74
N SER A 128 -20.81 -4.27 -4.59
CA SER A 128 -20.40 -5.67 -4.36
C SER A 128 -19.44 -5.82 -3.17
N ILE A 129 -18.67 -4.78 -2.86
CA ILE A 129 -17.61 -4.76 -1.84
C ILE A 129 -18.01 -3.92 -0.63
N GLU A 130 -18.66 -2.79 -0.84
CA GLU A 130 -19.05 -1.84 0.21
C GLU A 130 -19.79 -2.53 1.37
N LYS A 131 -20.70 -3.46 1.06
CA LYS A 131 -21.48 -4.20 2.05
C LYS A 131 -20.65 -5.14 2.92
N ARG A 132 -19.46 -5.53 2.45
CA ARG A 132 -18.51 -6.40 3.16
C ARG A 132 -17.62 -5.57 4.10
N ILE A 133 -17.34 -4.31 3.76
CA ILE A 133 -16.44 -3.43 4.52
C ILE A 133 -17.17 -2.87 5.75
N ILE A 134 -16.74 -3.34 6.92
CA ILE A 134 -17.22 -2.87 8.23
C ILE A 134 -16.52 -1.58 8.61
N GLN A 135 -15.19 -1.53 8.45
CA GLN A 135 -14.38 -0.35 8.75
C GLN A 135 -13.23 -0.22 7.73
N ALA A 136 -12.92 1.02 7.35
CA ALA A 136 -11.78 1.42 6.55
C ALA A 136 -10.87 2.34 7.38
N TYR A 137 -9.59 1.97 7.49
CA TYR A 137 -8.56 2.74 8.17
C TYR A 137 -7.61 3.31 7.13
N LEU A 138 -7.61 4.63 7.00
CA LEU A 138 -6.81 5.35 6.01
C LEU A 138 -5.58 5.95 6.69
N LEU A 139 -4.43 5.32 6.49
CA LEU A 139 -3.17 5.70 7.11
C LEU A 139 -2.39 6.61 6.18
N PHE A 140 -2.00 7.79 6.66
CA PHE A 140 -1.22 8.78 5.93
C PHE A 140 -1.80 9.02 4.52
N PRO A 141 -3.08 9.45 4.44
CA PRO A 141 -3.93 9.22 3.28
C PRO A 141 -3.61 10.14 2.09
N THR A 142 -3.08 9.57 1.01
CA THR A 142 -2.92 10.27 -0.26
C THR A 142 -4.24 10.23 -1.05
N ILE A 143 -5.25 10.98 -0.57
CA ILE A 143 -6.61 10.99 -1.12
C ILE A 143 -7.00 12.30 -1.82
N GLU A 144 -6.17 13.34 -1.68
CA GLU A 144 -6.38 14.65 -2.27
C GLU A 144 -5.05 15.36 -2.57
N HIS A 145 -5.07 16.17 -3.62
CA HIS A 145 -4.09 17.18 -4.01
C HIS A 145 -2.62 16.71 -3.94
N MET A 146 -2.35 15.44 -4.27
CA MET A 146 -1.02 14.83 -4.09
C MET A 146 0.08 15.65 -4.76
N LYS A 147 -0.17 16.13 -5.99
CA LYS A 147 0.80 16.94 -6.75
C LYS A 147 1.15 18.29 -6.11
N LYS A 148 0.32 18.82 -5.20
CA LYS A 148 0.53 20.11 -4.53
C LYS A 148 1.34 19.98 -3.24
N THR A 149 1.54 18.77 -2.71
CA THR A 149 2.30 18.53 -1.47
C THR A 149 3.80 18.71 -1.70
N PRO A 150 4.61 18.89 -0.64
CA PRO A 150 6.07 19.01 -0.77
C PRO A 150 6.70 17.88 -1.58
N ASN A 151 6.39 16.63 -1.25
CA ASN A 151 6.94 15.46 -1.94
C ASN A 151 6.35 15.31 -3.34
N GLY A 152 5.06 15.62 -3.54
CA GLY A 152 4.44 15.57 -4.86
C GLY A 152 5.02 16.59 -5.83
N LYS A 153 5.29 17.82 -5.36
CA LYS A 153 6.01 18.85 -6.14
C LYS A 153 7.41 18.40 -6.50
N PHE A 154 8.14 17.83 -5.54
CA PHE A 154 9.49 17.34 -5.77
C PHE A 154 9.52 16.20 -6.80
N MET A 155 8.66 15.20 -6.62
CA MET A 155 8.52 14.06 -7.53
C MET A 155 8.15 14.52 -8.95
N TYR A 156 7.17 15.42 -9.08
CA TYR A 156 6.72 15.91 -10.37
C TYR A 156 7.77 16.77 -11.09
N ARG A 157 8.42 17.71 -10.38
CA ARG A 157 9.34 18.68 -10.99
C ARG A 157 10.72 18.12 -11.24
N TYR A 158 11.24 17.28 -10.34
CA TYR A 158 12.64 16.85 -10.39
C TYR A 158 12.82 15.39 -10.76
N ILE A 159 11.98 14.47 -10.24
CA ILE A 159 12.16 13.03 -10.47
C ILE A 159 11.55 12.57 -11.80
N ARG A 160 10.32 13.00 -12.12
CA ARG A 160 9.64 12.61 -13.37
C ARG A 160 10.47 12.86 -14.64
N PRO A 161 11.15 14.01 -14.82
CA PRO A 161 11.97 14.25 -16.00
C PRO A 161 13.21 13.36 -16.12
N ILE A 162 13.75 12.89 -14.99
CA ILE A 162 14.99 12.10 -14.96
C ILE A 162 14.74 10.61 -14.75
N VAL A 163 13.48 10.16 -14.70
CA VAL A 163 13.13 8.78 -14.34
C VAL A 163 13.78 7.74 -15.27
N SER A 164 13.92 8.05 -16.56
CA SER A 164 14.61 7.16 -17.51
C SER A 164 16.09 6.98 -17.15
N ILE A 165 16.73 8.02 -16.62
CA ILE A 165 18.12 7.94 -16.11
C ILE A 165 18.15 7.08 -14.85
N VAL A 166 17.20 7.25 -13.93
CA VAL A 166 17.10 6.42 -12.71
C VAL A 166 16.93 4.94 -13.05
N ILE A 167 16.03 4.61 -13.99
CA ILE A 167 15.82 3.22 -14.46
C ILE A 167 17.07 2.68 -15.17
N PHE A 168 17.76 3.51 -15.96
CA PHE A 168 19.02 3.12 -16.59
C PHE A 168 20.11 2.84 -15.55
N LEU A 169 20.25 3.67 -14.52
CA LEU A 169 21.20 3.43 -13.42
C LEU A 169 20.86 2.17 -12.62
N ALA A 170 19.57 1.91 -12.39
CA ALA A 170 19.12 0.65 -11.81
C ALA A 170 19.50 -0.55 -12.68
N PHE A 171 19.42 -0.42 -14.01
CA PHE A 171 19.87 -1.47 -14.93
C PHE A 171 21.38 -1.71 -14.79
N ILE A 172 22.20 -0.66 -14.74
CA ILE A 172 23.63 -0.79 -14.48
C ILE A 172 23.88 -1.49 -13.12
N PHE A 173 23.11 -1.16 -12.09
CA PHE A 173 23.22 -1.79 -10.78
C PHE A 173 22.96 -3.31 -10.81
N THR A 174 22.09 -3.79 -11.70
CA THR A 174 21.85 -5.24 -11.87
C THR A 174 22.99 -5.99 -12.55
N ILE A 175 23.88 -5.30 -13.27
CA ILE A 175 25.06 -5.88 -13.92
C ILE A 175 26.20 -6.11 -12.92
N LEU A 176 26.23 -5.30 -11.84
CA LEU A 176 27.27 -5.40 -10.83
C LEU A 176 27.25 -6.78 -10.14
N PRO A 177 28.43 -7.35 -9.80
CA PRO A 177 28.50 -8.56 -8.99
C PRO A 177 27.70 -8.42 -7.70
N LYS A 178 26.92 -9.45 -7.35
CA LYS A 178 26.00 -9.44 -6.20
C LYS A 178 26.65 -8.96 -4.89
N VAL A 179 27.92 -9.30 -4.65
CA VAL A 179 28.67 -8.85 -3.47
C VAL A 179 28.84 -7.32 -3.45
N ILE A 180 29.16 -6.71 -4.59
CA ILE A 180 29.32 -5.26 -4.74
C ILE A 180 27.96 -4.58 -4.58
N SER A 181 26.94 -5.05 -5.29
CA SER A 181 25.57 -4.51 -5.21
C SER A 181 25.04 -4.53 -3.77
N LEU A 182 25.19 -5.65 -3.06
CA LEU A 182 24.79 -5.76 -1.65
C LEU A 182 25.62 -4.85 -0.73
N GLY A 183 26.92 -4.68 -1.00
CA GLY A 183 27.77 -3.76 -0.25
C GLY A 183 27.35 -2.29 -0.41
N LEU A 184 27.07 -1.87 -1.65
CA LEU A 184 26.56 -0.53 -1.96
C LEU A 184 25.19 -0.30 -1.30
N LEU A 185 24.28 -1.27 -1.43
CA LEU A 185 22.94 -1.17 -0.84
C LEU A 185 23.00 -1.06 0.69
N LYS A 186 23.78 -1.92 1.36
CA LYS A 186 23.95 -1.85 2.83
C LYS A 186 24.57 -0.53 3.27
N THR A 187 25.52 -0.01 2.50
CA THR A 187 26.12 1.31 2.76
C THR A 187 25.07 2.41 2.65
N TYR A 188 24.28 2.42 1.57
CA TYR A 188 23.19 3.37 1.37
C TYR A 188 22.17 3.30 2.52
N MET A 189 21.70 2.09 2.87
CA MET A 189 20.75 1.90 3.96
C MET A 189 21.27 2.40 5.31
N LYS A 190 22.58 2.25 5.57
CA LYS A 190 23.20 2.82 6.77
C LYS A 190 23.21 4.34 6.75
N LEU A 191 23.43 4.97 5.59
CA LEU A 191 23.42 6.42 5.42
C LEU A 191 22.01 7.02 5.56
N THR A 192 20.98 6.28 5.13
CA THR A 192 19.57 6.70 5.20
C THR A 192 18.84 6.18 6.44
N ASP A 193 19.57 5.60 7.40
CA ASP A 193 19.02 4.99 8.61
C ASP A 193 17.84 4.03 8.33
N THR A 194 17.98 3.23 7.28
CA THR A 194 17.00 2.22 6.85
C THR A 194 17.34 0.85 7.47
N PRO A 195 16.39 0.16 8.11
CA PRO A 195 16.65 -1.11 8.79
C PRO A 195 17.21 -2.19 7.87
N SER A 196 18.26 -2.89 8.33
CA SER A 196 18.92 -3.95 7.55
C SER A 196 18.02 -5.15 7.24
N LYS A 197 16.94 -5.37 8.01
CA LYS A 197 15.93 -6.40 7.78
C LYS A 197 15.26 -6.28 6.39
N ASP A 198 15.23 -5.08 5.83
CA ASP A 198 14.58 -4.79 4.55
C ASP A 198 15.52 -4.92 3.34
N THR A 199 16.76 -5.37 3.54
CA THR A 199 17.78 -5.45 2.47
C THR A 199 17.29 -6.23 1.26
N ASP A 200 16.73 -7.42 1.46
CA ASP A 200 16.27 -8.27 0.35
C ASP A 200 15.05 -7.67 -0.36
N VAL A 201 14.16 -7.01 0.40
CA VAL A 201 12.97 -6.34 -0.15
C VAL A 201 13.42 -5.16 -1.03
N ILE A 202 14.32 -4.32 -0.54
CA ILE A 202 14.86 -3.17 -1.31
C ILE A 202 15.67 -3.66 -2.51
N PHE A 203 16.46 -4.74 -2.35
CA PHE A 203 17.21 -5.32 -3.47
C PHE A 203 16.29 -5.81 -4.59
N SER A 204 15.11 -6.35 -4.25
CA SER A 204 14.10 -6.73 -5.26
C SER A 204 13.41 -5.52 -5.90
N LEU A 205 13.17 -4.46 -5.11
CA LEU A 205 12.52 -3.23 -5.54
C LEU A 205 13.34 -2.46 -6.57
N ILE A 206 14.68 -2.40 -6.41
CA ILE A 206 15.57 -1.64 -7.31
C ILE A 206 15.79 -2.31 -8.67
N ARG A 207 15.10 -3.41 -8.98
CA ARG A 207 15.12 -3.98 -10.32
C ARG A 207 14.47 -3.01 -11.32
N PRO A 208 15.02 -2.84 -12.54
CA PRO A 208 14.54 -1.83 -13.49
C PRO A 208 13.08 -1.98 -13.90
N ASP A 209 12.64 -3.21 -14.11
CA ASP A 209 11.27 -3.58 -14.46
C ASP A 209 10.28 -3.24 -13.35
N ILE A 210 10.65 -3.50 -12.09
CA ILE A 210 9.84 -3.15 -10.92
C ILE A 210 9.81 -1.63 -10.70
N LEU A 211 10.97 -0.96 -10.75
CA LEU A 211 11.03 0.50 -10.61
C LEU A 211 10.21 1.20 -11.69
N LYS A 212 10.20 0.69 -12.91
CA LYS A 212 9.37 1.23 -13.99
C LYS A 212 7.88 1.21 -13.62
N GLN A 213 7.39 0.12 -13.04
CA GLN A 213 5.99 0.01 -12.58
C GLN A 213 5.70 0.96 -11.41
N VAL A 214 6.60 1.01 -10.42
CA VAL A 214 6.49 1.89 -9.24
C VAL A 214 6.41 3.36 -9.65
N PHE A 215 7.30 3.80 -10.55
CA PHE A 215 7.30 5.18 -11.04
C PHE A 215 6.12 5.48 -11.95
N PHE A 216 5.73 4.54 -12.83
CA PHE A 216 4.55 4.71 -13.67
C PHE A 216 3.31 4.97 -12.81
N LEU A 217 3.10 4.14 -11.79
CA LEU A 217 2.01 4.34 -10.85
C LEU A 217 2.16 5.66 -10.10
N ALA A 218 3.35 5.99 -9.57
CA ALA A 218 3.56 7.25 -8.86
C ALA A 218 3.17 8.49 -9.69
N PHE A 219 3.40 8.46 -11.00
CA PHE A 219 3.01 9.56 -11.89
C PHE A 219 1.51 9.57 -12.16
N GLU A 220 0.88 8.41 -12.32
CA GLU A 220 -0.59 8.29 -12.41
C GLU A 220 -1.26 8.82 -11.12
N GLU A 221 -0.71 8.50 -9.95
CA GLU A 221 -1.17 9.02 -8.67
C GLU A 221 -1.12 10.55 -8.63
N LEU A 222 0.01 11.14 -9.03
CA LEU A 222 0.17 12.60 -9.09
C LEU A 222 -0.81 13.28 -10.04
N ASP A 223 -1.14 12.64 -11.16
CA ASP A 223 -2.01 13.23 -12.17
C ASP A 223 -3.51 12.98 -11.90
N GLN A 224 -3.87 11.93 -11.14
CA GLN A 224 -5.27 11.54 -10.89
C GLN A 224 -5.78 11.84 -9.47
N VAL A 225 -4.90 11.86 -8.45
CA VAL A 225 -5.30 12.18 -7.07
C VAL A 225 -5.37 13.70 -6.90
N CYS A 226 -6.43 14.27 -7.46
CA CYS A 226 -6.72 15.70 -7.47
C CYS A 226 -7.69 16.08 -6.35
N ASP A 227 -8.99 16.12 -6.59
CA ASP A 227 -9.95 16.58 -5.58
C ASP A 227 -10.37 15.44 -4.65
N ARG A 228 -10.62 15.76 -3.37
CA ARG A 228 -11.13 14.80 -2.39
C ARG A 228 -12.56 14.38 -2.75
N ASP A 229 -12.84 13.08 -2.70
CA ASP A 229 -14.20 12.54 -2.92
C ASP A 229 -15.08 12.71 -1.67
N ASP A 230 -15.46 13.96 -1.37
CA ASP A 230 -16.25 14.32 -0.19
C ASP A 230 -17.62 13.65 -0.16
N GLU A 231 -18.24 13.41 -1.32
CA GLU A 231 -19.52 12.70 -1.40
C GLU A 231 -19.41 11.27 -0.89
N ASN A 232 -18.36 10.56 -1.29
CA ASN A 232 -18.11 9.19 -0.86
C ASN A 232 -17.74 9.11 0.62
N ILE A 233 -16.91 10.04 1.10
CA ILE A 233 -16.54 10.13 2.51
C ILE A 233 -17.79 10.39 3.36
N ARG A 234 -18.62 11.36 2.98
CA ARG A 234 -19.87 11.69 3.69
C ARG A 234 -20.84 10.52 3.79
N LYS A 235 -20.94 9.69 2.74
CA LYS A 235 -21.75 8.46 2.74
C LYS A 235 -21.24 7.39 3.71
N ASN A 236 -19.95 7.42 4.05
CA ASN A 236 -19.26 6.37 4.79
C ASN A 236 -18.61 6.85 6.11
N LEU A 237 -18.96 8.03 6.63
CA LEU A 237 -18.33 8.67 7.80
C LEU A 237 -18.10 7.72 8.99
N LYS A 238 -19.13 6.94 9.35
CA LYS A 238 -19.07 6.02 10.49
C LYS A 238 -18.10 4.86 10.30
N ARG A 239 -17.78 4.51 9.06
CA ARG A 239 -16.91 3.39 8.68
C ARG A 239 -15.48 3.85 8.39
N ILE A 240 -15.21 5.14 8.28
CA ILE A 240 -13.89 5.67 7.91
C ILE A 240 -13.20 6.21 9.17
N CYS A 241 -12.00 5.68 9.43
CA CYS A 241 -11.05 6.22 10.39
C CYS A 241 -9.80 6.69 9.65
N ILE A 242 -9.28 7.86 9.98
CA ILE A 242 -8.16 8.46 9.26
C ILE A 242 -7.04 8.84 10.23
N LEU A 243 -5.82 8.44 9.92
CA LEU A 243 -4.63 8.78 10.69
C LEU A 243 -3.68 9.62 9.83
N TYR A 244 -3.45 10.87 10.22
CA TYR A 244 -2.46 11.75 9.60
C TYR A 244 -1.13 11.75 10.39
N GLY A 245 -0.05 12.13 9.72
CA GLY A 245 1.25 12.38 10.33
C GLY A 245 1.57 13.87 10.31
N GLU A 246 2.04 14.42 11.43
CA GLU A 246 2.34 15.85 11.61
C GLU A 246 3.39 16.35 10.60
N THR A 247 4.35 15.49 10.24
CA THR A 247 5.48 15.81 9.36
C THR A 247 5.39 15.12 8.00
N ASP A 248 4.20 14.68 7.59
CA ASP A 248 4.00 13.97 6.33
C ASP A 248 4.13 14.88 5.10
N GLY A 249 5.20 14.69 4.32
CA GLY A 249 5.44 15.44 3.08
C GLY A 249 4.51 15.07 1.91
N TRP A 250 3.69 14.02 2.03
CA TRP A 250 2.68 13.61 1.06
C TRP A 250 1.26 14.05 1.43
N CYS A 251 1.01 14.34 2.71
CA CYS A 251 -0.28 14.75 3.25
C CYS A 251 -0.09 15.99 4.14
N ASN A 252 -0.38 17.17 3.62
CA ASN A 252 -0.16 18.41 4.36
C ASN A 252 -1.04 18.46 5.62
N HIS A 253 -0.57 19.13 6.68
CA HIS A 253 -1.36 19.41 7.88
C HIS A 253 -2.71 20.10 7.55
N GLU A 254 -2.72 20.97 6.54
CA GLU A 254 -3.94 21.62 6.05
C GLU A 254 -5.04 20.61 5.63
N PHE A 255 -4.67 19.44 5.09
CA PHE A 255 -5.65 18.43 4.67
C PHE A 255 -6.38 17.81 5.87
N TYR A 256 -5.69 17.65 7.00
CA TYR A 256 -6.30 17.21 8.27
C TYR A 256 -7.29 18.25 8.80
N GLU A 257 -6.93 19.53 8.80
CA GLU A 257 -7.83 20.60 9.27
C GLU A 257 -9.06 20.72 8.36
N ASN A 258 -8.85 20.68 7.03
CA ASN A 258 -9.93 20.76 6.05
C ASN A 258 -10.90 19.57 6.19
N ILE A 259 -10.40 18.33 6.27
CA ILE A 259 -11.31 17.17 6.37
C ILE A 259 -12.11 17.17 7.69
N LYS A 260 -11.53 17.67 8.77
CA LYS A 260 -12.21 17.81 10.06
C LYS A 260 -13.25 18.92 10.04
N GLN A 261 -12.97 20.03 9.35
CA GLN A 261 -13.92 21.11 9.14
C GLN A 261 -15.10 20.67 8.25
N ASP A 262 -14.79 20.01 7.13
CA ASP A 262 -15.78 19.62 6.12
C ASP A 262 -16.64 18.42 6.58
N HIS A 263 -16.07 17.54 7.42
CA HIS A 263 -16.76 16.36 7.98
C HIS A 263 -16.55 16.24 9.50
N PRO A 264 -17.23 17.07 10.32
CA PRO A 264 -16.99 17.11 11.78
C PRO A 264 -17.22 15.78 12.52
N ASP A 265 -18.05 14.90 11.97
CA ASP A 265 -18.37 13.58 12.55
C ASP A 265 -17.39 12.47 12.12
N ILE A 266 -16.38 12.77 11.29
CA ILE A 266 -15.41 11.77 10.84
C ILE A 266 -14.43 11.41 11.97
N SER A 267 -14.09 10.13 12.09
CA SER A 267 -13.03 9.70 12.99
C SER A 267 -11.68 10.01 12.35
N VAL A 268 -11.04 11.09 12.80
CA VAL A 268 -9.73 11.52 12.29
C VAL A 268 -8.81 11.93 13.44
N GLU A 269 -7.56 11.49 13.38
CA GLU A 269 -6.52 11.83 14.36
C GLU A 269 -5.23 12.26 13.66
N MET A 270 -4.51 13.18 14.30
CA MET A 270 -3.14 13.55 13.95
C MET A 270 -2.17 12.81 14.85
N SER A 271 -1.08 12.29 14.29
CA SER A 271 -0.05 11.56 15.01
C SER A 271 1.35 12.07 14.68
N ASN A 272 2.35 11.62 15.47
CA ASN A 272 3.76 11.97 15.25
C ASN A 272 4.51 10.91 14.41
N TYR A 273 3.78 9.92 13.90
CA TYR A 273 4.35 8.84 13.09
C TYR A 273 4.75 9.34 11.70
N GLN A 274 5.71 8.66 11.11
CA GLN A 274 6.19 8.96 9.76
C GLN A 274 5.29 8.32 8.70
N HIS A 275 5.23 8.94 7.51
CA HIS A 275 4.51 8.37 6.36
C HIS A 275 4.97 6.92 6.09
N ALA A 276 6.28 6.69 6.09
CA ALA A 276 6.86 5.36 5.90
C ALA A 276 7.01 4.58 7.23
N PHE A 277 5.96 4.59 8.07
CA PHE A 277 5.93 3.93 9.38
C PHE A 277 6.36 2.46 9.34
N ILE A 278 6.14 1.77 8.22
CA ILE A 278 6.47 0.35 8.03
C ILE A 278 7.96 0.01 8.23
N PHE A 279 8.85 0.99 8.21
CA PHE A 279 10.26 0.74 8.50
C PHE A 279 10.52 0.61 10.01
N LYS A 280 9.92 1.48 10.84
CA LYS A 280 10.34 1.67 12.24
C LYS A 280 9.21 1.65 13.27
N GLU A 281 7.98 1.96 12.87
CA GLU A 281 6.86 2.25 13.76
C GLU A 281 5.70 1.25 13.56
N ASN A 282 6.04 0.01 13.19
CA ASN A 282 5.06 -1.06 12.89
C ASN A 282 4.18 -1.39 14.09
N GLU A 283 4.77 -1.51 15.28
CA GLU A 283 4.07 -1.91 16.49
C GLU A 283 3.14 -0.80 16.99
N GLU A 284 3.65 0.44 16.99
CA GLU A 284 2.96 1.62 17.47
C GLU A 284 1.72 1.90 16.63
N VAL A 285 1.87 1.90 15.30
CA VAL A 285 0.74 2.10 14.38
C VAL A 285 -0.23 0.92 14.47
N ALA A 286 0.25 -0.34 14.55
CA ALA A 286 -0.65 -1.48 14.73
C ALA A 286 -1.45 -1.38 16.04
N ASN A 287 -0.80 -0.90 17.11
CA ASN A 287 -1.45 -0.70 18.39
C ASN A 287 -2.51 0.40 18.33
N HIS A 288 -2.20 1.53 17.70
CA HIS A 288 -3.12 2.66 17.48
C HIS A 288 -4.37 2.20 16.74
N ILE A 289 -4.21 1.59 15.55
CA ILE A 289 -5.35 1.15 14.74
C ILE A 289 -6.13 0.03 15.44
N GLY A 290 -5.43 -0.82 16.21
CA GLY A 290 -6.08 -1.85 17.01
C GLY A 290 -6.97 -1.31 18.14
N LEU A 291 -6.82 -0.05 18.57
CA LEU A 291 -7.75 0.59 19.51
C LEU A 291 -9.05 1.02 18.84
N TRP A 292 -8.98 1.42 17.57
CA TRP A 292 -10.17 1.73 16.76
C TRP A 292 -10.90 0.46 16.29
N MET A 293 -10.18 -0.64 16.12
CA MET A 293 -10.72 -1.92 15.67
C MET A 293 -11.37 -2.71 16.82
N LYS A 294 -12.63 -2.40 17.10
CA LYS A 294 -13.49 -3.15 18.04
C LYS A 294 -14.03 -4.43 17.39
#